data_AF-A0A3P7JF88-F1
#
_entry.id   AF-A0A3P7JF88-F1
#
_cell.length_a   1.000
_cell.length_b   1.000
_cell.length_c   1.000
_cell.angle_alpha   90.00
_cell.angle_beta   90.00
_cell.angle_gamma   90.00
#
_symmetry.space_group_name_H-M   'P 1'
#
loop_
_entity.id
_entity.type
_entity.pdbx_description
1 polymer ?
#
loop_
_entity_poly.entity_id
_entity_poly.type
_entity_poly.pdbx_seq_one_letter_code
_entity_poly.pdbx_strand_id
1 'polypeptide(L)'
;MKSWWKTVNEGAHFTEDVVIHDIEKKRPFVNMALPNNKYVGCAVGTCGKGFTYLVICAYDQGLTDPSQPLYMTGPSCPENNQYLFDGDKCDDGLIDSSDD
;
A
#
# COMPACT_ATOMS: atom_id res chain seq x y z
N MET A 1 -8.83 8.36 -3.63
CA MET A 1 -7.50 7.70 -3.65
C MET A 1 -6.35 8.70 -3.81
N LYS A 2 -6.31 9.59 -4.82
CA LYS A 2 -5.22 10.61 -4.95
C LYS A 2 -5.00 11.46 -3.69
N SER A 3 -6.08 11.82 -2.99
CA SER A 3 -6.02 12.53 -1.70
C SER A 3 -5.34 11.73 -0.58
N TRP A 4 -5.48 10.41 -0.57
CA TRP A 4 -4.83 9.54 0.41
C TRP A 4 -3.32 9.46 0.17
N TRP A 5 -2.89 9.39 -1.09
CA TRP A 5 -1.46 9.38 -1.46
C TRP A 5 -0.75 10.72 -1.16
N LYS A 6 -1.48 11.84 -1.22
CA LYS A 6 -0.93 13.18 -0.95
C LYS A 6 -0.36 13.34 0.48
N THR A 7 -0.86 12.55 1.44
CA THR A 7 -0.40 12.58 2.85
C THR A 7 1.10 12.33 3.03
N VAL A 8 1.74 11.70 2.05
CA VAL A 8 3.18 11.42 2.03
C VAL A 8 3.99 12.57 1.44
N ASN A 9 3.49 13.20 0.38
CA ASN A 9 4.16 14.31 -0.31
C ASN A 9 4.33 15.56 0.56
N GLU A 10 3.58 15.68 1.65
CA GLU A 10 3.60 16.85 2.53
C GLU A 10 4.32 16.59 3.87
N GLY A 11 4.82 15.37 4.15
CA GLY A 11 5.43 15.09 5.46
C GLY A 11 6.12 13.75 5.67
N ALA A 12 6.38 12.95 4.63
CA ALA A 12 7.19 11.74 4.78
C ALA A 12 8.66 12.04 4.45
N HIS A 13 9.48 12.17 5.50
CA HIS A 13 10.91 11.93 5.37
C HIS A 13 11.10 10.41 5.43
N PHE A 14 11.27 9.78 4.27
CA PHE A 14 11.68 8.39 4.22
C PHE A 14 13.17 8.34 4.57
N THR A 15 13.48 7.93 5.79
CA THR A 15 14.84 7.52 6.17
C THR A 15 15.24 6.24 5.41
N GLU A 16 16.51 5.84 5.50
CA GLU A 16 16.99 4.57 4.91
C GLU A 16 16.12 3.38 5.34
N ASP A 17 15.57 3.46 6.56
CA ASP A 17 14.44 2.65 7.02
C ASP A 17 13.13 3.40 6.75
N VAL A 18 12.23 2.82 5.96
CA VAL A 18 10.90 3.40 5.63
C VAL A 18 9.92 3.20 6.80
N VAL A 19 10.35 3.60 7.99
CA VAL A 19 9.57 3.53 9.22
C VAL A 19 8.60 4.71 9.25
N ILE A 20 7.31 4.40 9.38
CA ILE A 20 6.26 5.42 9.38
C ILE A 20 5.91 5.80 10.81
N HIS A 21 6.42 6.94 11.27
CA HIS A 21 5.90 7.60 12.46
C HIS A 21 4.49 8.16 12.21
N ASP A 22 3.63 8.14 13.25
CA ASP A 22 2.22 8.52 13.18
C ASP A 22 1.38 7.68 12.20
N ILE A 23 1.43 6.34 12.31
CA ILE A 23 0.65 5.40 11.46
C ILE A 23 -0.82 5.82 11.35
N GLU A 24 -1.47 6.23 12.44
CA GLU A 24 -2.89 6.62 12.43
C GLU A 24 -3.19 7.74 11.43
N LYS A 25 -2.33 8.76 11.35
CA LYS A 25 -2.52 9.90 10.43
C LYS A 25 -2.20 9.52 8.98
N LYS A 26 -1.32 8.54 8.79
CA LYS A 26 -0.85 8.08 7.47
C LYS A 26 -1.50 6.76 7.05
N ARG A 27 -2.46 6.24 7.83
CA ARG A 27 -3.10 4.94 7.62
C ARG A 27 -3.66 4.75 6.20
N PRO A 28 -4.29 5.76 5.57
CA PRO A 28 -4.72 5.61 4.19
C PRO A 28 -3.58 5.27 3.23
N PHE A 29 -2.42 5.92 3.37
CA PHE A 29 -1.24 5.60 2.57
C PHE A 29 -0.64 4.26 2.95
N VAL A 30 -0.42 4.01 4.25
CA VAL A 30 0.17 2.77 4.76
C VAL A 30 -0.59 1.55 4.24
N ASN A 31 -1.92 1.57 4.27
CA ASN A 31 -2.73 0.45 3.80
C ASN A 31 -2.55 0.18 2.29
N MET A 32 -2.38 1.24 1.48
CA MET A 32 -2.17 1.09 0.03
C MET A 32 -0.76 0.64 -0.33
N ALA A 33 0.25 1.06 0.44
CA ALA A 33 1.66 0.83 0.14
C ALA A 33 2.26 -0.37 0.87
N LEU A 34 1.51 -1.03 1.76
CA LEU A 34 1.95 -2.23 2.48
C LEU A 34 2.10 -3.40 1.49
N PRO A 35 3.31 -3.94 1.27
CA PRO A 35 3.56 -4.96 0.23
C PRO A 35 2.77 -6.25 0.41
N ASN A 36 2.45 -6.60 1.65
CA ASN A 36 1.69 -7.82 1.97
C ASN A 36 0.20 -7.70 1.64
N ASN A 37 -0.30 -6.50 1.32
CA ASN A 37 -1.69 -6.32 0.90
C ASN A 37 -1.88 -6.68 -0.58
N LYS A 38 -2.26 -7.93 -0.82
CA LYS A 38 -2.56 -8.44 -2.17
C LYS A 38 -4.02 -8.23 -2.62
N TYR A 39 -4.89 -7.89 -1.68
CA TYR A 39 -6.33 -7.77 -1.93
C TYR A 39 -6.87 -6.42 -1.44
N VAL A 40 -7.72 -5.80 -2.26
CA VAL A 40 -8.43 -4.57 -1.94
C VAL A 40 -9.90 -4.67 -2.37
N GLY A 41 -10.81 -4.28 -1.50
CA GLY A 41 -12.23 -4.15 -1.79
C GLY A 41 -12.71 -2.74 -1.47
N CYS A 42 -13.35 -2.07 -2.42
CA CYS A 42 -13.85 -0.71 -2.23
C CYS A 42 -15.36 -0.61 -2.45
N ALA A 43 -16.00 0.24 -1.65
CA ALA A 43 -17.41 0.62 -1.79
C ALA A 43 -17.53 2.14 -1.93
N VAL A 44 -18.49 2.56 -2.75
CA VAL A 44 -18.82 3.96 -2.97
C VAL A 44 -20.28 4.19 -2.60
N GLY A 45 -20.52 5.21 -1.79
CA GLY A 45 -21.86 5.65 -1.41
C GLY A 45 -21.96 7.17 -1.34
N THR A 46 -23.15 7.67 -1.04
CA THR A 46 -23.38 9.10 -0.82
C THR A 46 -23.94 9.32 0.57
N CYS A 47 -23.43 10.33 1.28
CA CYS A 47 -23.93 10.76 2.58
C CYS A 47 -24.68 12.09 2.47
N GLY A 48 -25.72 12.29 3.29
CA GLY A 48 -26.57 13.48 3.27
C GLY A 48 -27.53 13.52 2.07
N LYS A 49 -27.91 14.72 1.61
CA LYS A 49 -28.78 14.91 0.42
C LYS A 49 -28.08 14.64 -0.92
N GLY A 50 -27.08 13.74 -0.95
CA GLY A 50 -26.36 13.36 -2.17
C GLY A 50 -25.17 14.26 -2.54
N PHE A 51 -24.78 15.22 -1.70
CA PHE A 51 -23.68 16.15 -2.02
C PHE A 51 -22.30 15.66 -1.60
N THR A 52 -22.21 14.61 -0.79
CA THR A 52 -20.94 14.06 -0.30
C THR A 52 -20.79 12.61 -0.75
N TYR A 53 -19.80 12.35 -1.59
CA TYR A 53 -19.39 10.99 -1.93
C TYR A 53 -18.51 10.43 -0.82
N LEU A 54 -18.85 9.24 -0.33
CA LEU A 54 -18.06 8.47 0.61
C LEU A 54 -17.45 7.28 -0.13
N VAL A 55 -16.13 7.14 -0.04
CA VAL A 55 -15.40 5.99 -0.58
C VAL A 55 -14.70 5.31 0.58
N ILE A 56 -14.98 4.02 0.77
CA ILE A 56 -14.33 3.17 1.78
C ILE A 56 -13.61 2.06 1.03
N CYS A 57 -12.35 1.82 1.38
CA CYS A 57 -11.59 0.68 0.90
C CYS A 57 -11.09 -0.12 2.11
N ALA A 58 -11.26 -1.44 2.03
CA ALA A 58 -10.72 -2.41 2.97
C ALA A 58 -9.57 -3.17 2.30
N TYR A 59 -8.59 -3.53 3.11
CA TYR A 59 -7.40 -4.28 2.73
C TYR A 59 -7.29 -5.47 3.70
N ASP A 60 -6.70 -6.56 3.23
CA ASP A 60 -6.59 -7.80 3.99
C ASP A 60 -5.75 -7.64 5.28
N GLN A 61 -4.64 -6.91 5.17
CA GLN A 61 -3.72 -6.65 6.27
C GLN A 61 -3.58 -5.16 6.57
N GLY A 62 -3.12 -4.87 7.78
CA GLY A 62 -2.74 -3.54 8.22
C GLY A 62 -1.42 -3.60 8.98
N LEU A 63 -0.61 -2.57 8.85
CA LEU A 63 0.61 -2.45 9.64
C LEU A 63 0.24 -2.18 11.11
N THR A 64 0.57 -3.12 11.99
CA THR A 64 0.23 -3.06 13.42
C THR A 64 1.40 -2.59 14.29
N ASP A 65 2.64 -2.79 13.84
CA ASP A 65 3.85 -2.41 14.55
C ASP A 65 4.49 -1.16 13.91
N PRO A 66 4.49 0.00 14.60
CA PRO A 66 5.11 1.23 14.11
C PRO A 66 6.64 1.21 14.10
N SER A 67 7.28 0.19 14.68
CA SER A 67 8.73 0.01 14.60
C SER A 67 9.18 -0.74 13.34
N GLN A 68 8.26 -1.37 12.63
CA GLN A 68 8.57 -2.10 11.40
C GLN A 68 8.60 -1.16 10.19
N PRO A 69 9.56 -1.36 9.25
CA PRO A 69 9.55 -0.63 8.00
C PRO A 69 8.30 -1.01 7.18
N LEU A 70 7.72 -0.03 6.50
CA LEU A 70 6.52 -0.25 5.67
C LEU A 70 6.83 -1.21 4.50
N TYR A 71 7.99 -1.05 3.88
CA TYR A 71 8.52 -1.90 2.83
C TYR A 71 10.04 -1.93 2.91
N MET A 72 10.65 -2.96 2.32
CA MET A 72 12.10 -3.08 2.22
C MET A 72 12.62 -2.21 1.08
N THR A 73 13.67 -1.43 1.33
CA THR A 73 14.36 -0.67 0.28
C THR A 73 15.23 -1.61 -0.55
N GLY A 74 15.27 -1.39 -1.87
CA GLY A 74 16.02 -2.23 -2.79
C GLY A 74 15.58 -2.03 -4.24
N PRO A 75 16.24 -2.68 -5.20
CA PRO A 75 15.72 -2.76 -6.56
C PRO A 75 14.34 -3.44 -6.54
N SER A 76 13.44 -2.98 -7.41
CA SER A 76 12.20 -3.70 -7.70
C SER A 76 12.52 -5.09 -8.25
N CYS A 77 11.53 -5.98 -8.26
CA CYS A 77 11.71 -7.27 -8.93
C CYS A 77 12.16 -7.02 -10.39
N PRO A 78 13.10 -7.83 -10.90
CA PRO A 78 13.47 -7.75 -12.29
C PRO A 78 12.49 -8.56 -13.15
N GLU A 79 12.19 -8.09 -14.35
CA GLU A 79 11.32 -8.77 -15.33
C GLU A 79 11.82 -10.20 -15.67
N ASN A 80 13.09 -10.50 -15.41
CA ASN A 80 13.70 -11.80 -15.69
C ASN A 80 13.50 -12.85 -14.58
N ASN A 81 12.64 -12.58 -13.58
CA ASN A 81 12.32 -13.47 -12.45
C ASN A 81 13.51 -13.95 -11.60
N GLN A 82 14.69 -13.31 -11.69
CA GLN A 82 15.94 -13.83 -11.11
C GLN A 82 15.98 -13.88 -9.56
N TYR A 83 14.95 -13.39 -8.86
CA TYR A 83 14.89 -13.36 -7.39
C TYR A 83 13.48 -13.62 -6.83
N LEU A 84 12.61 -14.22 -7.64
CA LEU A 84 11.23 -14.53 -7.25
C LEU A 84 11.12 -15.96 -6.70
N PHE A 85 10.15 -16.20 -5.82
CA PHE A 85 9.82 -17.57 -5.38
C PHE A 85 9.15 -18.34 -6.52
N ASP A 86 9.20 -19.68 -6.47
CA ASP A 86 8.57 -20.52 -7.49
C ASP A 86 7.07 -20.19 -7.60
N GLY A 87 6.65 -19.76 -8.79
CA GLY A 87 5.26 -19.37 -9.10
C GLY A 87 5.02 -17.86 -9.14
N ASP A 88 5.89 -17.05 -8.53
CA ASP A 88 5.79 -15.59 -8.58
C ASP A 88 6.25 -15.05 -9.95
N LYS A 89 5.58 -13.98 -10.41
CA LYS A 89 5.94 -13.20 -11.60
C LYS A 89 6.26 -11.76 -11.21
N CYS A 90 7.11 -11.10 -11.99
CA CYS A 90 7.30 -9.66 -11.86
C CYS A 90 6.45 -8.94 -12.91
N ASP A 91 5.55 -8.06 -12.48
CA ASP A 91 4.71 -7.21 -13.32
C ASP A 91 4.97 -5.74 -12.98
N ASP A 92 5.58 -5.00 -13.91
CA ASP A 92 5.94 -3.57 -13.75
C ASP A 92 6.65 -3.25 -12.40
N GLY A 93 7.50 -4.16 -11.93
CA GLY A 93 8.26 -4.01 -10.68
C GLY A 93 7.49 -4.41 -9.41
N LEU A 94 6.28 -4.95 -9.54
CA LEU A 94 5.48 -5.57 -8.47
C LEU A 94 5.55 -7.09 -8.57
N ILE A 95 5.56 -7.75 -7.41
CA ILE A 95 5.49 -9.22 -7.34
C ILE A 95 4.03 -9.63 -7.44
N ASP A 96 3.68 -10.38 -8.48
CA ASP A 96 2.40 -11.04 -8.65
C ASP A 96 2.52 -12.53 -8.28
N SER A 97 1.81 -12.92 -7.23
CA SER A 97 1.79 -14.30 -6.69
C SER A 97 0.52 -15.05 -7.09
N SER A 98 -0.05 -14.76 -8.27
CA SER A 98 -1.29 -15.38 -8.74
C SER A 98 -1.15 -16.90 -8.89
N ASP A 99 -1.97 -17.65 -8.14
CA ASP A 99 -2.26 -19.07 -8.36
C ASP A 99 -3.22 -19.20 -9.56
N ASP A 100 -2.72 -19.07 -10.79
CA ASP A 100 -3.49 -19.41 -12.01
C ASP A 100 -3.63 -20.93 -12.20
#